data_AF-A0A7Y4XAA4-F1
#
_entry.id   AF-A0A7Y4XAA4-F1
#
_cell.length_a   1.000
_cell.length_b   1.000
_cell.length_c   1.000
_cell.angle_alpha   90.00
_cell.angle_beta   90.00
_cell.angle_gamma   90.00
#
_symmetry.space_group_name_H-M   'P 1'
#
loop_
_entity.id
_entity.type
_entity.pdbx_description
1 polymer ?
#
loop_
_entity_poly.entity_id
_entity_poly.type
_entity_poly.pdbx_seq_one_letter_code
_entity_poly.pdbx_strand_id
1 'polypeptide(L)' 'MIRKFNGIAATGKQFTLDGIGIYRVADGKLVEERTVWDALGMLKQLGAMDR' A
#
# COMPACT_ATOMS: atom_id res chain seq x y z
N MET A 1 -0.33 17.03 -4.99
CA MET A 1 0.41 16.85 -3.72
C MET A 1 -0.53 16.17 -2.72
N ILE A 2 -0.36 14.88 -2.45
CA ILE A 2 -1.24 14.14 -1.53
C ILE A 2 -0.95 14.65 -0.11
N ARG A 3 -1.90 15.38 0.48
CA ARG A 3 -1.73 16.02 1.80
C ARG A 3 -1.95 15.06 2.97
N LYS A 4 -2.68 13.95 2.75
CA LYS A 4 -2.98 12.91 3.73
C LYS A 4 -3.16 11.55 3.06
N PHE A 5 -2.78 10.49 3.76
CA PHE A 5 -2.98 9.11 3.34
C PHE A 5 -3.78 8.38 4.43
N ASN A 6 -4.99 7.89 4.13
CA ASN A 6 -5.85 7.18 5.08
C ASN A 6 -5.97 7.86 6.47
N GLY A 7 -6.11 9.19 6.49
CA GLY A 7 -6.18 9.97 7.75
C GLY A 7 -4.84 10.37 8.37
N ILE A 8 -3.73 9.78 7.91
CA ILE A 8 -2.37 10.06 8.37
C ILE A 8 -1.85 11.32 7.67
N ALA A 9 -1.34 12.26 8.46
CA ALA A 9 -0.66 13.44 7.93
C ALA A 9 0.63 13.03 7.20
N ALA A 10 1.05 13.81 6.19
CA ALA A 10 2.30 13.54 5.50
C ALA A 10 3.48 13.57 6.50
N THR A 11 4.16 12.43 6.65
CA THR A 11 5.24 12.26 7.65
C THR A 11 6.63 12.61 7.09
N GLY A 12 6.77 12.69 5.77
CA GLY A 12 8.06 12.88 5.08
C GLY A 12 9.01 11.67 5.16
N LYS A 13 8.58 10.57 5.78
CA LYS A 13 9.39 9.35 5.92
C LYS A 13 9.31 8.50 4.66
N GLN A 14 10.45 7.94 4.27
CA GLN A 14 10.49 6.82 3.33
C GLN A 14 10.05 5.54 4.04
N PHE A 15 9.42 4.64 3.29
CA PHE A 15 9.01 3.33 3.76
C PHE A 15 9.16 2.31 2.63
N THR A 16 9.33 1.05 3.00
CA THR A 16 9.26 -0.09 2.08
C THR A 16 7.91 -0.78 2.26
N LEU A 17 7.32 -1.21 1.16
CA LEU A 17 6.05 -1.93 1.17
C LEU A 17 6.20 -3.24 0.40
N ASP A 18 6.02 -4.35 1.13
CA ASP A 18 5.93 -5.67 0.53
C ASP A 18 4.46 -6.02 0.27
N GLY A 19 4.22 -6.78 -0.78
CA GLY A 19 2.88 -7.22 -1.15
C GLY A 19 2.85 -8.29 -2.22
N ILE A 20 1.67 -8.84 -2.43
CA ILE A 20 1.36 -9.85 -3.43
C ILE A 20 0.19 -9.33 -4.26
N GLY A 21 0.36 -9.30 -5.57
CA GLY A 21 -0.70 -9.06 -6.55
C GLY A 21 -1.05 -10.35 -7.29
N ILE A 22 -2.34 -10.64 -7.38
CA ILE A 22 -2.90 -11.72 -8.21
C ILE A 22 -3.70 -11.06 -9.33
N TYR A 23 -3.32 -11.36 -10.57
CA TYR A 23 -3.91 -10.74 -11.76
C TYR A 23 -4.60 -11.79 -12.63
N ARG A 24 -5.80 -11.45 -13.13
CA ARG A 24 -6.46 -12.25 -14.16
C ARG A 24 -6.34 -11.52 -15.50
N VAL A 25 -5.87 -12.25 -16.51
CA VAL A 25 -5.74 -11.75 -17.89
C VAL A 25 -6.71 -12.50 -18.81
N ALA A 26 -7.47 -11.76 -19.61
CA ALA A 26 -8.36 -12.29 -20.64
C ALA A 26 -8.28 -11.40 -21.89
N ASP A 27 -8.25 -12.00 -23.08
CA ASP A 27 -8.13 -11.29 -24.37
C ASP A 27 -6.94 -10.31 -24.42
N GLY A 28 -5.81 -10.70 -23.83
CA GLY A 28 -4.60 -9.88 -23.75
C GLY A 28 -4.70 -8.66 -22.82
N LYS A 29 -5.76 -8.56 -22.00
CA LYS A 29 -6.00 -7.44 -21.07
C LYS A 29 -6.05 -7.92 -19.61
N LEU A 30 -5.58 -7.08 -18.70
CA LEU A 30 -5.77 -7.26 -17.26
C LEU A 30 -7.22 -6.91 -16.92
N VAL A 31 -7.99 -7.92 -16.50
CA VAL A 31 -9.44 -7.80 -16.27
C VAL A 31 -9.81 -7.84 -14.79
N GLU A 32 -8.86 -8.19 -13.93
CA GLU A 32 -9.03 -8.19 -12.47
C GLU A 32 -7.68 -8.14 -11.77
N GLU A 33 -7.65 -7.46 -10.63
CA GLU A 33 -6.53 -7.44 -9.69
C GLU A 33 -7.03 -7.71 -8.27
N ARG A 34 -6.30 -8.56 -7.55
CA ARG A 34 -6.41 -8.72 -6.11
C ARG A 34 -5.04 -8.54 -5.50
N THR A 35 -4.87 -7.47 -4.74
CA THR A 35 -3.58 -7.13 -4.12
C THR A 35 -3.70 -7.06 -2.62
N VAL A 36 -2.74 -7.69 -1.94
CA VAL A 36 -2.56 -7.65 -0.49
C VAL A 36 -1.18 -7.09 -0.22
N TRP A 37 -1.10 -6.10 0.66
CA TRP A 37 0.13 -5.43 1.03
C TRP A 37 0.27 -5.41 2.55
N ASP A 38 1.50 -5.33 3.05
CA ASP A 38 1.77 -5.21 4.48
C ASP A 38 1.42 -3.81 5.01
N ALA A 39 0.12 -3.55 5.10
CA ALA A 39 -0.41 -2.29 5.58
C ALA A 39 0.03 -2.02 7.03
N LEU A 40 0.09 -3.06 7.87
CA LEU A 40 0.49 -2.91 9.27
C LEU A 40 1.96 -2.50 9.38
N GLY A 41 2.87 -3.17 8.67
CA GLY A 41 4.29 -2.81 8.64
C GLY A 41 4.52 -1.41 8.08
N MET A 42 3.75 -1.01 7.06
CA MET A 42 3.79 0.37 6.55
C MET A 42 3.36 1.39 7.60
N LEU A 43 2.23 1.17 8.31
CA LEU A 43 1.74 2.08 9.35
C LEU A 43 2.76 2.25 10.49
N LYS A 44 3.45 1.17 10.88
CA LYS A 44 4.53 1.19 11.86
C LYS A 44 5.73 2.02 11.37
N GLN A 45 6.17 1.85 10.12
CA GLN A 45 7.26 2.65 9.52
C GLN A 45 6.93 4.15 9.48
N LEU A 46 5.67 4.49 9.18
CA LEU A 46 5.19 5.87 9.18
C LEU A 46 5.08 6.44 10.60
N GLY A 47 5.01 5.60 11.64
CA GLY A 47 4.81 5.99 13.03
C GLY A 47 3.35 6.31 13.36
N ALA A 48 2.41 5.74 12.60
CA ALA A 48 0.97 5.89 12.82
C ALA A 48 0.39 4.78 13.71
N MET A 49 1.18 3.77 14.04
CA MET A 49 0.84 2.67 14.94
C MET A 49 2.10 2.20 15.67
N ASP A 50 1.94 1.78 16.92
CA ASP A 50 3.05 1.30 17.75
C ASP A 50 3.52 -0.11 17.34
N ARG A 51 4.69 -0.50 17.89
CA ARG A 51 5.29 -1.82 17.61
C ARG A 51 4.49 -2.97 18.18
#